data_AF-A0A436D2Q7-F1
#
_entry.id   AF-A0A436D2Q7-F1
#
_cell.length_a   1.000
_cell.length_b   1.000
_cell.length_c   1.000
_cell.angle_alpha   90.00
_cell.angle_beta   90.00
_cell.angle_gamma   90.00
#
_symmetry.space_group_name_H-M   'P 1'
#
loop_
_entity.id
_entity.type
_entity.pdbx_description
1 polymer ?
#
loop_
_entity_poly.entity_id
_entity_poly.type
_entity_poly.pdbx_seq_one_letter_code
_entity_poly.pdbx_strand_id
1 'polypeptide(L)'
;MTRFAKSALAALISLCTPLAAPLGITQTVQAADLTVYSDEDSGVCGQPWVLNKITSRFSYQVHHVPHLPDVEITDFRRIHQHRYLAADDTWPIGRRYCGATVSLSDGRDRTIWYLIEEGQGFASIGDNVEFCVSGFDRWMVYNGRCRILR
;
A
#
# COMPACT_ATOMS: atom_id res chain seq x y z
N MET A 1 -23.37 -1.14 -54.09
CA MET A 1 -22.51 -0.06 -53.55
C MET A 1 -23.34 1.21 -53.39
N THR A 2 -23.11 1.94 -52.30
CA THR A 2 -23.79 3.16 -51.81
C THR A 2 -25.10 2.90 -51.04
N ARG A 3 -25.12 3.24 -49.74
CA ARG A 3 -25.83 4.42 -49.21
C ARG A 3 -25.17 4.90 -47.91
N PHE A 4 -25.05 6.21 -47.82
CA PHE A 4 -24.26 7.00 -46.90
C PHE A 4 -24.98 7.28 -45.57
N ALA A 5 -24.15 7.50 -44.56
CA ALA A 5 -24.47 7.98 -43.22
C ALA A 5 -25.30 9.27 -43.18
N LYS A 6 -26.07 9.44 -42.09
CA LYS A 6 -26.52 10.76 -41.62
C LYS A 6 -26.46 10.80 -40.09
N SER A 7 -25.38 11.39 -39.59
CA SER A 7 -25.22 11.84 -38.22
C SER A 7 -26.14 13.05 -37.98
N ALA A 8 -26.97 13.01 -36.94
CA ALA A 8 -27.79 14.14 -36.54
C ALA A 8 -27.03 15.00 -35.51
N LEU A 9 -26.57 16.16 -35.95
CA LEU A 9 -26.14 17.27 -35.10
C LEU A 9 -27.39 18.02 -34.62
N ALA A 10 -27.55 18.16 -33.31
CA ALA A 10 -28.43 19.16 -32.72
C ALA A 10 -27.62 19.94 -31.67
N ALA A 11 -27.19 21.14 -32.06
CA ALA A 11 -26.62 22.14 -31.19
C ALA A 11 -27.77 22.98 -30.60
N LEU A 12 -27.82 23.13 -29.27
CA LEU A 12 -28.57 24.21 -28.63
C LEU A 12 -27.73 24.84 -27.53
N ILE A 13 -27.52 26.14 -27.72
CA ILE A 13 -26.79 27.08 -26.89
C ILE A 13 -27.71 27.45 -25.72
N SER A 14 -27.21 27.42 -24.49
CA SER A 14 -27.85 28.10 -23.36
C SER A 14 -26.77 28.79 -22.52
N LEU A 15 -26.62 30.10 -22.76
CA LEU A 15 -25.96 31.03 -21.85
C LEU A 15 -26.95 31.37 -20.74
N CYS A 16 -26.57 31.14 -19.48
CA CYS A 16 -27.08 31.89 -18.33
C CYS A 16 -26.12 31.70 -17.15
N THR A 17 -25.20 32.64 -16.98
CA THR A 17 -24.58 32.95 -15.68
C THR A 17 -25.56 33.79 -14.86
N PRO A 18 -25.67 33.55 -13.55
CA PRO A 18 -25.16 34.57 -12.63
C PRO A 18 -24.41 34.03 -11.40
N LEU A 19 -23.68 34.99 -10.83
CA LEU A 19 -22.77 34.99 -9.69
C LEU A 19 -23.27 34.31 -8.40
N ALA A 20 -22.27 33.94 -7.59
CA ALA A 20 -22.23 33.78 -6.13
C ALA A 20 -22.43 32.34 -5.57
N ALA A 21 -21.29 31.71 -5.25
CA ALA A 21 -21.18 30.65 -4.24
C ALA A 21 -19.83 30.83 -3.51
N PRO A 22 -19.76 30.51 -2.21
CA PRO A 22 -18.86 31.16 -1.25
C PRO A 22 -17.39 30.77 -1.45
N LEU A 23 -16.51 31.70 -1.10
CA LEU A 23 -15.10 31.48 -0.75
C LEU A 23 -15.04 30.60 0.52
N GLY A 24 -15.43 29.33 0.40
CA GLY A 24 -15.12 28.30 1.37
C GLY A 24 -13.69 27.86 1.12
N ILE A 25 -12.81 28.11 2.09
CA ILE A 25 -11.44 27.59 2.12
C ILE A 25 -11.54 26.07 1.93
N THR A 26 -11.20 25.58 0.75
CA THR A 26 -10.94 24.15 0.57
C THR A 26 -9.70 23.87 1.39
N GLN A 27 -9.88 23.36 2.61
CA GLN A 27 -8.77 22.85 3.38
C GLN A 27 -8.16 21.74 2.55
N THR A 28 -6.93 21.97 2.10
CA THR A 28 -6.08 20.93 1.56
C THR A 28 -5.90 19.91 2.68
N VAL A 29 -6.47 18.72 2.51
CA VAL A 29 -6.10 17.57 3.32
C VAL A 29 -4.64 17.29 2.99
N GLN A 30 -3.74 17.77 3.86
CA GLN A 30 -2.36 17.32 3.85
C GLN A 30 -2.40 15.88 4.35
N ALA A 31 -2.43 14.94 3.42
CA ALA A 31 -1.90 13.62 3.70
C ALA A 31 -0.45 13.85 4.17
N ALA A 32 -0.13 13.41 5.39
CA ALA A 32 1.25 13.37 5.82
C ALA A 32 1.96 12.41 4.87
N ASP A 33 2.72 12.96 3.92
CA ASP A 33 3.56 12.17 3.03
C ASP A 33 4.60 11.50 3.93
N LEU A 34 4.46 10.18 4.10
CA LEU A 34 5.44 9.34 4.73
C LEU A 34 6.75 9.55 3.94
N THR A 35 7.77 10.13 4.58
CA THR A 35 9.06 10.39 3.94
C THR A 35 9.78 9.06 3.71
N VAL A 36 9.45 8.38 2.63
CA VAL A 36 10.12 7.15 2.22
C VAL A 36 11.45 7.52 1.59
N TYR A 37 12.53 7.44 2.35
CA TYR A 37 13.88 7.38 1.78
C TYR A 37 14.04 6.02 1.09
N SER A 38 13.75 5.99 -0.21
CA SER A 38 14.01 4.81 -1.04
C SER A 38 15.50 4.80 -1.37
N ASP A 39 16.30 4.04 -0.63
CA ASP A 39 17.64 3.66 -1.11
C ASP A 39 17.45 2.95 -2.45
N GLU A 40 18.16 3.36 -3.51
CA GLU A 40 18.05 2.76 -4.86
C GLU A 40 18.32 1.23 -4.85
N ASP A 41 18.95 0.72 -3.79
CA ASP A 41 19.22 -0.71 -3.56
C ASP A 41 18.02 -1.51 -3.00
N SER A 42 16.95 -0.84 -2.59
CA SER A 42 15.79 -1.49 -1.94
C SER A 42 14.84 -2.22 -2.91
N GLY A 43 14.97 -1.99 -4.22
CA GLY A 43 14.20 -2.66 -5.27
C GLY A 43 12.68 -2.60 -5.05
N VAL A 44 11.96 -3.68 -5.39
CA VAL A 44 10.49 -3.78 -5.20
C VAL A 44 10.10 -3.66 -3.73
N CYS A 45 10.96 -4.08 -2.80
CA CYS A 45 10.68 -4.03 -1.36
C CYS A 45 10.47 -2.60 -0.85
N GLY A 46 11.15 -1.60 -1.43
CA GLY A 46 11.07 -0.19 -1.03
C GLY A 46 10.04 0.62 -1.81
N GLN A 47 9.29 0.01 -2.74
CA GLN A 47 8.39 0.78 -3.60
C GLN A 47 7.21 1.36 -2.80
N PRO A 48 6.78 2.61 -3.10
CA PRO A 48 5.72 3.28 -2.34
C PRO A 48 4.41 2.50 -2.23
N TRP A 49 4.01 1.77 -3.27
CA TRP A 49 2.77 0.98 -3.25
C TRP A 49 2.80 -0.16 -2.22
N VAL A 50 3.96 -0.76 -1.98
CA VAL A 50 4.16 -1.81 -0.96
C VAL A 50 4.04 -1.18 0.42
N LEU A 51 4.82 -0.12 0.65
CA LEU A 51 4.90 0.54 1.96
C LEU A 51 3.56 1.16 2.34
N ASN A 52 2.85 1.80 1.40
CA ASN A 52 1.51 2.36 1.64
C ASN A 52 0.48 1.27 1.98
N LYS A 53 0.54 0.11 1.31
CA LYS A 53 -0.34 -1.03 1.63
C LYS A 53 -0.06 -1.55 3.05
N ILE A 54 1.21 -1.65 3.45
CA ILE A 54 1.60 -2.03 4.82
C ILE A 54 1.10 -1.00 5.82
N THR A 55 1.38 0.30 5.62
CA THR A 55 0.97 1.38 6.52
C THR A 55 -0.55 1.40 6.72
N SER A 56 -1.32 1.30 5.62
CA SER A 56 -2.79 1.26 5.69
C SER A 56 -3.31 0.05 6.46
N ARG A 57 -2.81 -1.16 6.17
CA ARG A 57 -3.26 -2.38 6.86
C ARG A 57 -2.77 -2.44 8.31
N PHE A 58 -1.61 -1.87 8.63
CA PHE A 58 -1.11 -1.76 9.98
C PHE A 58 -1.97 -0.80 10.82
N SER A 59 -2.30 0.39 10.29
CA SER A 59 -3.24 1.31 10.95
C SER A 59 -4.59 0.64 11.21
N TYR A 60 -5.11 -0.10 10.23
CA TYR A 60 -6.33 -0.89 10.44
C TYR A 60 -6.15 -1.92 11.56
N GLN A 61 -5.05 -2.67 11.56
CA GLN A 61 -4.75 -3.69 12.57
C GLN A 61 -4.69 -3.12 13.99
N VAL A 62 -3.97 -2.02 14.23
CA VAL A 62 -3.83 -1.45 15.58
C VAL A 62 -5.15 -0.94 16.15
N HIS A 63 -6.06 -0.47 15.29
CA HIS A 63 -7.39 -0.02 15.72
C HIS A 63 -8.40 -1.16 15.93
N HIS A 64 -8.25 -2.28 15.23
CA HIS A 64 -9.28 -3.34 15.20
C HIS A 64 -8.90 -4.62 15.96
N VAL A 65 -7.61 -4.82 16.25
CA VAL A 65 -7.16 -5.96 17.06
C VAL A 65 -7.13 -5.54 18.55
N PRO A 66 -7.92 -6.18 19.43
CA PRO A 66 -7.97 -5.80 20.84
C PRO A 66 -6.61 -5.90 21.53
N HIS A 67 -6.32 -4.93 22.41
CA HIS A 67 -5.10 -4.84 23.22
C HIS A 67 -3.80 -4.63 22.42
N LEU A 68 -3.88 -4.09 21.20
CA LEU A 68 -2.72 -3.48 20.57
C LEU A 68 -2.59 -2.02 20.98
N PRO A 69 -1.36 -1.49 21.08
CA PRO A 69 -1.17 -0.06 21.27
C PRO A 69 -1.58 0.69 20.00
N ASP A 70 -2.22 1.84 20.18
CA ASP A 70 -2.65 2.72 19.10
C ASP A 70 -1.48 3.57 18.61
N VAL A 71 -0.80 3.10 17.57
CA VAL A 71 0.42 3.70 17.01
C VAL A 71 0.45 3.59 15.50
N GLU A 72 1.19 4.48 14.86
CA GLU A 72 1.34 4.54 13.41
C GLU A 72 2.78 4.26 13.00
N ILE A 73 2.98 3.74 11.78
CA ILE A 73 4.31 3.68 11.17
C ILE A 73 4.62 5.07 10.60
N THR A 74 5.70 5.67 11.08
CA THR A 74 6.12 7.03 10.69
C THR A 74 7.30 7.04 9.73
N ASP A 75 8.04 5.93 9.61
CA ASP A 75 9.18 5.82 8.69
C ASP A 75 9.58 4.34 8.47
N PHE A 76 10.19 4.05 7.32
CA PHE A 76 10.80 2.76 6.99
C PHE A 76 12.30 2.95 6.72
N ARG A 77 13.14 2.16 7.39
CA ARG A 77 14.60 2.20 7.26
C ARG A 77 15.20 0.83 7.00
N ARG A 78 16.38 0.83 6.38
CA ARG A 78 17.19 -0.38 6.11
C ARG A 78 16.36 -1.44 5.38
N ILE A 79 15.58 -1.01 4.39
CA ILE A 79 14.74 -1.87 3.57
C ILE A 79 15.66 -2.75 2.73
N HIS A 80 15.45 -4.06 2.78
CA HIS A 80 16.26 -5.01 2.01
C HIS A 80 15.44 -6.25 1.63
N GLN A 81 15.80 -6.82 0.49
CA GLN A 81 15.38 -8.18 0.13
C GLN A 81 16.37 -9.17 0.73
N HIS A 82 15.88 -10.24 1.35
CA HIS A 82 16.74 -11.31 1.86
C HIS A 82 16.50 -12.66 1.18
N ARG A 83 15.37 -12.84 0.47
CA ARG A 83 15.09 -14.05 -0.31
C ARG A 83 14.12 -13.76 -1.44
N TYR A 84 14.36 -14.37 -2.61
CA TYR A 84 13.43 -14.39 -3.72
C TYR A 84 13.26 -15.81 -4.24
N LEU A 85 12.02 -16.23 -4.43
CA LEU A 85 11.64 -17.49 -5.06
C LEU A 85 10.88 -17.13 -6.33
N ALA A 86 11.51 -17.32 -7.49
CA ALA A 86 10.86 -17.07 -8.77
C ALA A 86 9.71 -18.07 -9.01
N ALA A 87 8.73 -17.64 -9.80
CA ALA A 87 7.68 -18.54 -10.27
C ALA A 87 8.27 -19.61 -11.21
N ASP A 88 7.75 -20.83 -11.13
CA ASP A 88 8.05 -21.94 -12.03
C ASP A 88 6.79 -22.79 -12.30
N ASP A 89 6.91 -23.80 -13.16
CA ASP A 89 5.79 -24.66 -13.56
C ASP A 89 5.16 -25.45 -12.39
N THR A 90 5.90 -25.67 -11.30
CA THR A 90 5.42 -26.34 -10.08
C THR A 90 4.88 -25.34 -9.05
N TRP A 91 5.52 -24.17 -8.96
CA TRP A 91 5.22 -23.09 -8.03
C TRP A 91 4.97 -21.80 -8.81
N PRO A 92 3.74 -21.57 -9.32
CA PRO A 92 3.47 -20.49 -10.25
C PRO A 92 3.45 -19.09 -9.62
N ILE A 93 3.65 -18.99 -8.31
CA ILE A 93 3.60 -17.74 -7.55
C ILE A 93 5.02 -17.34 -7.16
N GLY A 94 5.50 -16.25 -7.77
CA GLY A 94 6.75 -15.61 -7.37
C GLY A 94 6.62 -15.00 -5.98
N ARG A 95 7.60 -15.23 -5.11
CA ARG A 95 7.58 -14.81 -3.71
C ARG A 95 8.84 -14.06 -3.35
N ARG A 96 8.69 -12.79 -2.97
CA ARG A 96 9.80 -11.92 -2.56
C ARG A 96 9.68 -11.59 -1.07
N TYR A 97 10.68 -12.01 -0.30
CA TYR A 97 10.74 -11.78 1.12
C TYR A 97 11.64 -10.58 1.42
N CYS A 98 11.08 -9.64 2.16
CA CYS A 98 11.68 -8.36 2.47
C CYS A 98 11.72 -8.14 3.99
N GLY A 99 12.70 -7.36 4.44
CA GLY A 99 12.85 -6.96 5.83
C GLY A 99 13.14 -5.46 5.92
N ALA A 100 12.68 -4.83 6.99
CA ALA A 100 13.00 -3.45 7.29
C ALA A 100 12.93 -3.18 8.80
N THR A 101 13.24 -1.94 9.20
CA THR A 101 12.92 -1.40 10.51
C THR A 101 11.92 -0.26 10.33
N VAL A 102 10.82 -0.32 11.06
CA VAL A 102 9.83 0.74 11.12
C VAL A 102 10.02 1.58 12.38
N SER A 103 9.95 2.89 12.21
CA SER A 103 9.79 3.83 13.32
C SER A 103 8.29 3.94 13.61
N LEU A 104 7.89 3.88 14.87
CA LEU A 104 6.51 4.06 15.29
C LEU A 104 6.29 5.44 15.93
N SER A 105 5.04 5.91 15.92
CA SER A 105 4.65 7.21 16.50
C SER A 105 4.89 7.32 18.02
N ASP A 106 5.07 6.19 18.71
CA ASP A 106 5.48 6.14 20.11
C ASP A 106 7.00 6.28 20.34
N GLY A 107 7.76 6.54 19.26
CA GLY A 107 9.21 6.69 19.27
C GLY A 107 9.99 5.37 19.32
N ARG A 108 9.32 4.21 19.22
CA ARG A 108 9.98 2.90 19.27
C ARG A 108 10.21 2.35 17.87
N ASP A 109 11.39 1.76 17.70
CA ASP A 109 11.75 1.01 16.50
C ASP A 109 11.29 -0.44 16.62
N ARG A 110 10.71 -0.98 15.54
CA ARG A 110 10.36 -2.39 15.42
C ARG A 110 10.88 -2.97 14.11
N THR A 111 11.29 -4.24 14.16
CA THR A 111 11.56 -4.99 12.93
C THR A 111 10.23 -5.37 12.27
N ILE A 112 10.17 -5.19 10.95
CA ILE A 112 9.08 -5.67 10.11
C ILE A 112 9.62 -6.69 9.11
N TRP A 113 8.84 -7.74 8.89
CA TRP A 113 9.04 -8.73 7.83
C TRP A 113 7.81 -8.74 6.93
N TYR A 114 8.01 -8.79 5.63
CA TYR A 114 6.91 -8.78 4.67
C TYR A 114 7.22 -9.60 3.42
N LEU A 115 6.17 -10.17 2.85
CA LEU A 115 6.20 -11.03 1.67
C LEU A 115 5.36 -10.37 0.57
N ILE A 116 5.95 -10.27 -0.61
CA ILE A 116 5.26 -9.86 -1.83
C ILE A 116 5.03 -11.11 -2.67
N GLU A 117 3.77 -11.40 -2.97
CA GLU A 117 3.37 -12.54 -3.80
C GLU A 117 2.88 -12.04 -5.16
N GLU A 118 3.59 -12.43 -6.21
CA GLU A 118 3.36 -11.99 -7.58
C GLU A 118 2.03 -12.53 -8.11
N GLY A 119 1.16 -11.65 -8.61
CA GLY A 119 -0.14 -12.01 -9.18
C GLY A 119 -1.22 -12.43 -8.18
N GLN A 120 -0.94 -12.43 -6.87
CA GLN A 120 -1.87 -12.86 -5.82
C GLN A 120 -2.74 -11.74 -5.25
N GLY A 121 -2.82 -10.60 -5.94
CA GLY A 121 -3.67 -9.48 -5.53
C GLY A 121 -5.18 -9.80 -5.57
N PHE A 122 -6.00 -8.81 -5.27
CA PHE A 122 -7.46 -8.99 -5.23
C PHE A 122 -7.97 -9.45 -6.61
N ALA A 123 -8.67 -10.58 -6.65
CA ALA A 123 -9.13 -11.20 -7.89
C ALA A 123 -8.00 -11.41 -8.94
N SER A 124 -6.79 -11.72 -8.48
CA SER A 124 -5.58 -11.90 -9.30
C SER A 124 -5.09 -10.62 -9.99
N ILE A 125 -5.50 -9.44 -9.52
CA ILE A 125 -5.06 -8.15 -10.05
C ILE A 125 -3.94 -7.59 -9.17
N GLY A 126 -2.74 -7.55 -9.74
CA GLY A 126 -1.52 -7.06 -9.09
C GLY A 126 -1.00 -8.03 -8.02
N ASP A 127 -0.12 -7.51 -7.17
CA ASP A 127 0.60 -8.32 -6.17
C ASP A 127 -0.04 -8.21 -4.77
N ASN A 128 0.03 -9.33 -4.03
CA ASN A 128 -0.32 -9.35 -2.62
C ASN A 128 0.86 -8.90 -1.76
N VAL A 129 0.56 -8.27 -0.62
CA VAL A 129 1.56 -7.94 0.40
C VAL A 129 1.05 -8.41 1.74
N GLU A 130 1.77 -9.37 2.32
CA GLU A 130 1.60 -9.83 3.69
C GLU A 130 2.72 -9.28 4.56
N PHE A 131 2.43 -8.92 5.80
CA PHE A 131 3.44 -8.30 6.68
C PHE A 131 3.22 -8.68 8.14
N CYS A 132 4.29 -8.56 8.92
CA CYS A 132 4.31 -8.77 10.36
C CYS A 132 5.28 -7.78 11.00
N VAL A 133 4.77 -6.90 11.85
CA VAL A 133 5.58 -6.04 12.73
C VAL A 133 5.82 -6.78 14.03
N SER A 134 7.09 -6.92 14.42
CA SER A 134 7.46 -7.65 15.63
C SER A 134 6.79 -7.03 16.87
N GLY A 135 5.99 -7.84 17.58
CA GLY A 135 5.23 -7.42 18.76
C GLY A 135 3.78 -6.99 18.48
N PHE A 136 3.35 -6.97 17.21
CA PHE A 136 1.97 -6.62 16.83
C PHE A 136 1.16 -7.80 16.27
N ASP A 137 1.80 -8.96 16.00
CA ASP A 137 1.12 -10.21 15.66
C ASP A 137 0.60 -10.92 16.93
N ARG A 138 -0.51 -10.41 17.48
CA ARG A 138 -1.08 -10.88 18.76
C ARG A 138 -1.55 -12.34 18.72
N TRP A 139 -2.02 -12.81 17.57
CA TRP A 139 -2.55 -14.16 17.41
C TRP A 139 -1.54 -15.15 16.82
N MET A 140 -0.30 -14.72 16.61
CA MET A 140 0.77 -15.53 16.02
C MET A 140 0.41 -16.09 14.64
N VAL A 141 -0.28 -15.30 13.81
CA VAL A 141 -0.64 -15.66 12.43
C VAL A 141 0.61 -16.02 11.63
N TYR A 142 1.69 -15.26 11.83
CA TYR A 142 3.00 -15.48 11.19
C TYR A 142 4.02 -16.12 12.14
N ASN A 143 3.53 -16.77 13.20
CA ASN A 143 4.31 -17.41 14.25
C ASN A 143 5.20 -16.44 15.07
N GLY A 144 5.87 -16.95 16.09
CA GLY A 144 6.76 -16.17 16.95
C GLY A 144 7.84 -15.43 16.16
N ARG A 145 7.98 -14.13 16.41
CA ARG A 145 8.96 -13.23 15.76
C ARG A 145 8.84 -13.17 14.23
N CYS A 146 7.62 -13.33 13.70
CA CYS A 146 7.30 -13.24 12.27
C CYS A 146 8.03 -14.29 11.41
N ARG A 147 8.23 -15.51 11.94
CA ARG A 147 9.05 -16.55 11.31
C ARG A 147 8.59 -16.92 9.90
N ILE A 148 7.28 -16.86 9.61
CA ILE A 148 6.75 -17.24 8.29
C ILE A 148 7.17 -16.25 7.19
N LEU A 149 7.45 -14.99 7.54
CA LEU A 149 7.77 -13.92 6.60
C LEU A 149 9.27 -13.56 6.55
N ARG A 150 10.12 -14.31 7.26
CA ARG A 150 11.58 -14.13 7.33
C ARG A 150 12.33 -15.18 6.49
#